data_AF-A0A0J1H209-F1
#
_entry.id   AF-A0A0J1H209-F1
#
_cell.length_a   1.000
_cell.length_b   1.000
_cell.length_c   1.000
_cell.angle_alpha   90.00
_cell.angle_beta   90.00
_cell.angle_gamma   90.00
#
_symmetry.space_group_name_H-M   'P 1'
#
loop_
_entity.id
_entity.type
_entity.pdbx_description
1 polymer ?
#
loop_
_entity_poly.entity_id
_entity_poly.type
_entity_poly.pdbx_seq_one_letter_code
_entity_poly.pdbx_strand_id
1 'polypeptide(L)'
;MDELTQLEQQISSLLAADEYNDDFPEQLQKLVAARHQQVTQLLRDQKSLSRSKFDDIQARTQDLKQLLEQNSARIRSKLLSNQKAKKSVAVYQMIRNN
;
A
#
# COMPACT_ATOMS: atom_id res chain seq x y z
N MET A 1 -15.73 13.78 -1.66
CA MET A 1 -15.05 12.60 -2.24
C MET A 1 -15.08 11.50 -1.20
N ASP A 2 -15.45 10.28 -1.60
CA ASP A 2 -15.64 9.14 -0.70
C ASP A 2 -14.30 8.75 -0.03
N GLU A 3 -14.28 8.61 1.29
CA GLU A 3 -13.08 8.33 2.09
C GLU A 3 -12.40 7.03 1.63
N LEU A 4 -13.20 6.03 1.21
CA LEU A 4 -12.69 4.79 0.65
C LEU A 4 -11.88 5.01 -0.64
N THR A 5 -12.33 5.94 -1.49
CA THR A 5 -11.62 6.29 -2.73
C THR A 5 -10.30 6.99 -2.44
N GLN A 6 -10.25 7.85 -1.42
CA GLN A 6 -9.00 8.51 -1.02
C GLN A 6 -7.96 7.50 -0.52
N LEU A 7 -8.39 6.53 0.29
CA LEU A 7 -7.51 5.46 0.77
C LEU A 7 -6.97 4.62 -0.38
N GLU A 8 -7.82 4.25 -1.35
CA GLU A 8 -7.41 3.48 -2.53
C GLU A 8 -6.43 4.23 -3.44
N GLN A 9 -6.63 5.54 -3.61
CA GLN A 9 -5.70 6.41 -4.34
C GLN A 9 -4.35 6.54 -3.62
N GLN A 10 -4.36 6.67 -2.29
CA GLN A 10 -3.14 6.73 -1.48
C GLN A 10 -2.35 5.41 -1.57
N ILE A 11 -3.03 4.26 -1.48
CA ILE A 11 -2.39 2.95 -1.67
C ILE A 11 -1.79 2.86 -3.07
N SER A 12 -2.55 3.21 -4.10
CA SER A 12 -2.08 3.16 -5.49
C SER A 12 -0.85 4.04 -5.72
N SER A 13 -0.86 5.25 -5.16
CA SER A 13 0.26 6.20 -5.27
C SER A 13 1.50 5.72 -4.52
N LEU A 14 1.32 5.20 -3.30
CA LEU A 14 2.40 4.64 -2.50
C LEU A 14 3.04 3.45 -3.21
N LEU A 15 2.23 2.56 -3.78
CA LEU A 15 2.73 1.43 -4.56
C LEU A 15 3.49 1.94 -5.78
N ALA A 16 2.94 2.88 -6.56
CA ALA A 16 3.52 3.39 -7.79
C ALA A 16 4.89 4.07 -7.62
N ALA A 17 5.21 4.57 -6.42
CA ALA A 17 6.44 5.31 -6.13
C ALA A 17 7.72 4.66 -6.68
N ASP A 18 8.62 5.51 -7.19
CA ASP A 18 9.90 5.10 -7.75
C ASP A 18 10.85 4.60 -6.66
N GLU A 19 10.83 5.23 -5.50
CA GLU A 19 11.61 4.84 -4.32
C GLU A 19 10.70 4.57 -3.12
N TYR A 20 11.10 3.61 -2.29
CA TYR A 20 10.43 3.31 -1.02
C TYR A 20 11.28 3.78 0.14
N ASN A 21 10.68 4.63 0.97
CA ASN A 21 11.23 5.05 2.24
C ASN A 21 11.29 3.87 3.22
N ASP A 22 12.04 4.04 4.31
CA ASP A 22 12.19 3.01 5.34
C ASP A 22 10.87 2.61 6.01
N ASP A 23 9.91 3.53 6.06
CA ASP A 23 8.60 3.34 6.65
C ASP A 23 7.53 2.88 5.63
N PHE A 24 7.92 2.58 4.39
CA PHE A 24 7.00 2.10 3.35
C PHE A 24 6.15 0.90 3.81
N PRO A 25 6.71 -0.17 4.43
CA PRO A 25 5.92 -1.31 4.88
C PRO A 25 4.83 -0.90 5.89
N GLU A 26 5.20 -0.07 6.87
CA GLU A 26 4.30 0.43 7.91
C GLU A 26 3.22 1.36 7.34
N GLN A 27 3.58 2.22 6.39
CA GLN A 27 2.63 3.08 5.69
C GLN A 27 1.60 2.26 4.90
N LEU A 28 2.07 1.27 4.12
CA LEU A 28 1.18 0.41 3.35
C LEU A 28 0.23 -0.37 4.26
N GLN A 29 0.75 -0.91 5.38
CA GLN A 29 -0.07 -1.62 6.36
C GLN A 29 -1.16 -0.72 6.97
N LYS A 30 -0.81 0.51 7.36
CA LYS A 30 -1.77 1.48 7.92
C LYS A 30 -2.89 1.81 6.94
N LEU A 31 -2.54 2.06 5.68
CA LEU A 31 -3.52 2.39 4.64
C LEU A 31 -4.47 1.23 4.34
N VAL A 32 -3.94 0.01 4.20
CA VAL A 32 -4.76 -1.19 3.97
C VAL A 32 -5.67 -1.48 5.17
N ALA A 33 -5.18 -1.30 6.39
CA ALA A 33 -5.98 -1.46 7.61
C ALA A 33 -7.10 -0.42 7.70
N ALA A 34 -6.81 0.86 7.43
CA ALA A 34 -7.82 1.92 7.41
C ALA A 34 -8.89 1.65 6.34
N ARG A 35 -8.48 1.21 5.14
CA ARG A 35 -9.43 0.81 4.10
C ARG A 35 -10.32 -0.34 4.56
N HIS A 36 -9.75 -1.36 5.20
CA HIS A 36 -10.52 -2.48 5.72
C HIS A 36 -11.55 -2.04 6.77
N GLN A 37 -11.20 -1.12 7.66
CA GLN A 37 -12.14 -0.53 8.62
C GLN A 37 -13.28 0.20 7.91
N GLN A 38 -12.96 1.01 6.89
CA GLN A 38 -13.97 1.74 6.14
C GLN A 38 -14.93 0.81 5.37
N VAL A 39 -14.41 -0.22 4.70
CA VAL A 39 -15.23 -1.25 4.06
C VAL A 39 -16.14 -1.93 5.07
N THR A 40 -15.61 -2.29 6.23
CA THR A 40 -16.39 -2.94 7.30
C THR A 40 -17.52 -2.02 7.79
N GLN A 41 -17.26 -0.72 7.92
CA GLN A 41 -18.27 0.26 8.29
C GLN A 41 -19.37 0.39 7.24
N LEU A 42 -19.01 0.48 5.95
CA LEU A 42 -19.96 0.55 4.84
C LEU A 42 -20.84 -0.70 4.75
N LEU A 43 -20.26 -1.89 4.98
CA LEU A 43 -21.01 -3.15 4.98
C LEU A 43 -21.91 -3.30 6.22
N ARG A 44 -21.60 -2.65 7.34
CA ARG A 44 -22.44 -2.65 8.55
C ARG A 44 -23.61 -1.68 8.47
N ASP A 45 -23.52 -0.65 7.65
CA ASP A 45 -24.59 0.33 7.49
C ASP A 45 -25.74 -0.23 6.63
N GLN A 46 -26.57 -1.06 7.24
CA GLN A 46 -27.73 -1.70 6.60
C GLN A 46 -28.72 -0.70 5.98
N LYS A 47 -28.76 0.55 6.46
CA LYS A 47 -29.65 1.57 5.91
C LYS A 47 -29.19 2.08 4.55
N SER A 48 -27.88 2.05 4.30
CA SER A 48 -27.30 2.56 3.06
C SER A 48 -26.78 1.45 2.15
N LEU A 49 -26.71 0.19 2.61
CA LEU A 49 -26.24 -0.97 1.85
C LEU A 49 -27.29 -1.47 0.84
N SER A 50 -27.15 -1.04 -0.40
CA SER A 50 -27.87 -1.63 -1.54
C SER A 50 -27.06 -2.75 -2.19
N ARG A 51 -27.71 -3.61 -2.97
CA ARG A 51 -27.03 -4.65 -3.76
C ARG A 51 -25.94 -4.06 -4.66
N SER A 52 -26.25 -2.96 -5.34
CA SER A 52 -25.29 -2.27 -6.20
C SER A 52 -24.05 -1.77 -5.44
N LYS A 53 -24.21 -1.24 -4.21
CA LYS A 53 -23.06 -0.85 -3.39
C LYS A 53 -22.25 -2.04 -2.90
N PHE A 54 -22.91 -3.15 -2.57
CA PHE A 54 -22.21 -4.38 -2.20
C PHE A 54 -21.34 -4.89 -3.35
N ASP A 55 -21.91 -4.97 -4.56
CA ASP A 55 -21.20 -5.42 -5.75
C ASP A 55 -20.03 -4.47 -6.10
N ASP A 56 -20.19 -3.15 -5.92
CA ASP A 56 -19.11 -2.15 -6.06
C ASP A 56 -17.96 -2.38 -5.05
N ILE A 57 -18.29 -2.53 -3.76
CA ILE A 57 -17.29 -2.79 -2.70
C ILE A 57 -16.55 -4.11 -2.98
N GLN A 58 -17.24 -5.12 -3.48
CA GLN A 58 -16.63 -6.40 -3.86
C GLN A 58 -15.66 -6.23 -5.03
N ALA A 59 -16.07 -5.56 -6.10
CA ALA A 59 -15.22 -5.29 -7.26
C ALA A 59 -13.96 -4.51 -6.87
N ARG A 60 -14.11 -3.41 -6.13
CA ARG A 60 -12.99 -2.59 -5.64
C ARG A 60 -12.03 -3.38 -4.75
N THR A 61 -12.55 -4.31 -3.96
CA THR A 61 -11.72 -5.18 -3.12
C THR A 61 -10.91 -6.18 -3.96
N GLN A 62 -11.50 -6.70 -5.04
CA GLN A 62 -10.80 -7.56 -5.98
C GLN A 62 -9.71 -6.79 -6.74
N ASP A 63 -10.01 -5.57 -7.20
CA ASP A 63 -9.05 -4.71 -7.89
C ASP A 63 -7.85 -4.37 -7.00
N LEU A 64 -8.10 -4.02 -5.73
CA LEU A 64 -7.03 -3.72 -4.79
C LEU A 64 -6.17 -4.96 -4.49
N LYS A 65 -6.80 -6.12 -4.33
CA LYS A 65 -6.07 -7.38 -4.14
C LYS A 65 -5.13 -7.63 -5.33
N GLN A 66 -5.64 -7.51 -6.54
CA GLN A 66 -4.86 -7.70 -7.76
C GLN A 66 -3.72 -6.67 -7.84
N LEU A 67 -3.97 -5.41 -7.51
CA LEU A 67 -2.95 -4.36 -7.47
C LEU A 67 -1.81 -4.71 -6.49
N LEU A 68 -2.14 -5.18 -5.29
CA LEU A 68 -1.15 -5.60 -4.29
C LEU A 68 -0.34 -6.82 -4.76
N GLU A 69 -1.01 -7.81 -5.35
CA GLU A 69 -0.36 -9.01 -5.88
C GLU A 69 0.60 -8.69 -7.03
N GLN A 70 0.16 -7.88 -8.00
CA GLN A 70 0.98 -7.43 -9.13
C GLN A 70 2.22 -6.65 -8.67
N ASN A 71 2.10 -5.88 -7.58
CA ASN A 71 3.21 -5.11 -7.04
C ASN A 71 4.08 -5.89 -6.07
N SER A 72 3.65 -7.03 -5.55
CA SER A 72 4.37 -7.79 -4.51
C SER A 72 5.81 -8.14 -4.90
N ALA A 73 6.04 -8.59 -6.14
CA ALA A 73 7.37 -8.92 -6.64
C ALA A 73 8.24 -7.66 -6.79
N ARG A 74 7.67 -6.56 -7.31
CA ARG A 74 8.34 -5.26 -7.44
C ARG A 74 8.72 -4.70 -6.07
N ILE A 75 7.82 -4.77 -5.10
CA ILE A 75 8.05 -4.34 -3.71
C ILE A 75 9.23 -5.09 -3.11
N ARG A 76 9.23 -6.42 -3.16
CA ARG A 76 10.34 -7.22 -2.62
C ARG A 76 11.67 -6.86 -3.28
N SER A 77 11.68 -6.72 -4.60
CA SER A 77 12.91 -6.36 -5.34
C SER A 77 13.45 -4.99 -4.91
N LYS A 78 12.59 -3.97 -4.84
CA LYS A 78 12.98 -2.60 -4.43
C LYS A 78 13.44 -2.52 -2.97
N LEU A 79 12.77 -3.22 -2.05
CA LEU A 79 13.19 -3.25 -0.64
C LEU A 79 14.59 -3.89 -0.50
N LEU A 80 14.86 -4.96 -1.24
CA LEU A 80 16.18 -5.61 -1.24
C LEU A 80 17.26 -4.72 -1.87
N SER A 81 16.97 -4.02 -2.97
CA SER A 81 17.93 -3.10 -3.59
C SER A 81 18.26 -1.92 -2.67
N ASN A 82 17.24 -1.34 -2.01
CA ASN A 82 17.44 -0.24 -1.07
C ASN A 82 18.29 -0.68 0.13
N GLN A 83 18.06 -1.88 0.67
CA GLN A 83 18.89 -2.41 1.75
C GLN A 83 20.35 -2.62 1.33
N LYS A 84 20.59 -3.13 0.12
CA LYS A 84 21.95 -3.32 -0.42
C LYS A 84 22.66 -1.98 -0.67
N ALA A 85 21.96 -1.02 -1.25
CA ALA A 85 22.50 0.33 -1.51
C ALA A 85 22.90 1.05 -0.22
N LYS A 86 22.09 0.96 0.84
CA LYS A 86 22.44 1.52 2.16
C LYS A 86 23.69 0.88 2.74
N LYS A 87 23.83 -0.44 2.63
CA LYS A 87 25.02 -1.17 3.10
C LYS A 87 26.28 -0.77 2.32
N SER A 88 26.21 -0.64 1.00
CA SER A 88 27.38 -0.25 0.19
C SER A 88 27.83 1.18 0.49
N VAL A 89 26.90 2.12 0.65
CA VAL A 89 27.21 3.52 1.03
C VAL A 89 27.86 3.57 2.41
N ALA A 90 27.33 2.83 3.39
CA ALA A 90 27.90 2.79 4.74
C ALA A 90 29.34 2.25 4.76
N VAL A 91 29.62 1.17 4.01
CA VAL A 91 30.98 0.61 3.89
C VAL A 91 31.94 1.61 3.24
N TYR A 92 31.50 2.30 2.18
CA TYR A 92 32.34 3.30 1.50
C TYR A 92 32.68 4.48 2.42
N GLN A 93 31.71 4.98 3.20
CA GLN A 93 31.94 6.03 4.19
C GLN A 93 32.91 5.59 5.29
N MET A 94 32.83 4.33 5.74
CA MET A 94 33.77 3.78 6.73
C MET A 94 35.20 3.70 6.19
N ILE A 95 35.39 3.30 4.93
CA ILE A 95 36.73 3.23 4.30
C ILE A 95 37.28 4.64 4.05
N ARG A 96 36.44 5.61 3.68
CA ARG A 96 36.87 6.98 3.37
C ARG A 96 37.25 7.81 4.61
N ASN A 97 36.64 7.50 5.76
CA ASN A 97 36.85 8.24 7.01
C ASN A 97 37.87 7.60 7.95
N ASN A 98 38.48 6.47 7.56
CA ASN A 98 39.64 5.85 8.20
C ASN A 98 40.91 6.13 7.40
#